data_AF-A0A0P0SN06-F1
#
_entry.id   AF-A0A0P0SN06-F1
#
_cell.length_a   1.000
_cell.length_b   1.000
_cell.length_c   1.000
_cell.angle_alpha   90.00
_cell.angle_beta   90.00
_cell.angle_gamma   90.00
#
_symmetry.space_group_name_H-M   'P 1'
#
loop_
_entity.id
_entity.type
_entity.pdbx_description
1 polymer ?
#
loop_
_entity_poly.entity_id
_entity_poly.type
_entity_poly.pdbx_seq_one_letter_code
_entity_poly.pdbx_strand_id
1 'polypeptide(L)'
;MTTAQPSFSAAYAEISAIAPTVSYRTELLQDPGEELVRIIGHALGRDDEAQQLIDRSSATLAEFRTRQPELDGARYAFGQYVQGGTYLVVSPGSPVTALFGDIGLELPAPIAGLPVQQAATTQVAAENLGVLDSADIVFLGVGADSDRTAFLSQPLVAASAPVARRSSCPCR
;
A
#
# COMPACT_ATOMS: atom_id res chain seq x y z
N MET A 1 -1.82 14.98 7.57
CA MET A 1 -2.08 13.98 8.62
C MET A 1 -3.44 13.38 8.32
N THR A 2 -3.52 12.08 8.07
CA THR A 2 -4.78 11.40 7.74
C THR A 2 -5.33 10.74 8.99
N THR A 3 -6.65 10.52 9.04
CA THR A 3 -7.39 9.92 10.18
C THR A 3 -7.00 8.47 10.50
N ALA A 4 -6.11 7.87 9.72
CA ALA A 4 -5.69 6.48 9.84
C ALA A 4 -4.34 6.32 10.57
N GLN A 5 -4.02 7.22 11.51
CA GLN A 5 -2.87 7.05 12.40
C GLN A 5 -3.32 6.53 13.78
N PRO A 6 -2.54 5.64 14.44
CA PRO A 6 -2.89 5.09 15.75
C PRO A 6 -3.21 6.15 16.81
N SER A 7 -2.55 7.31 16.73
CA SER A 7 -2.79 8.46 17.61
C SER A 7 -4.22 9.00 17.56
N PHE A 8 -4.89 8.93 16.40
CA PHE A 8 -6.29 9.35 16.27
C PHE A 8 -7.27 8.36 16.90
N SER A 9 -6.98 7.05 16.80
CA SER A 9 -7.82 6.04 17.44
C SER A 9 -7.83 6.20 18.97
N ALA A 10 -6.68 6.55 19.56
CA ALA A 10 -6.58 6.80 21.00
C ALA A 10 -7.36 8.06 21.44
N ALA A 11 -7.44 9.08 20.58
CA ALA A 11 -8.12 10.34 20.84
C ALA A 11 -9.62 10.35 20.45
N TYR A 12 -10.18 9.23 19.96
CA TYR A 12 -11.53 9.19 19.40
C TYR A 12 -12.61 9.70 20.38
N ALA A 13 -12.52 9.34 21.66
CA ALA A 13 -13.49 9.77 22.68
C ALA A 13 -13.46 11.30 22.91
N GLU A 14 -12.27 11.89 22.91
CA GLU A 14 -12.08 13.34 23.10
C GLU A 14 -12.61 14.12 21.89
N ILE A 15 -12.32 13.65 20.68
CA ILE A 15 -12.76 14.31 19.45
C ILE A 15 -14.29 14.16 19.26
N SER A 16 -14.84 12.98 19.60
CA SER A 16 -16.27 12.71 19.53
C SER A 16 -17.10 13.53 20.51
N ALA A 17 -16.49 14.02 21.60
CA ALA A 17 -17.15 14.93 22.54
C ALA A 17 -17.35 16.34 21.96
N ILE A 18 -16.58 16.72 20.93
CA ILE A 18 -16.64 18.04 20.30
C ILE A 18 -17.64 18.03 19.14
N ALA A 19 -17.58 17.01 18.27
CA ALA A 19 -18.44 16.88 17.11
C ALA A 19 -18.63 15.41 16.69
N PRO A 20 -19.72 15.08 15.95
CA PRO A 20 -19.88 13.76 15.35
C PRO A 20 -18.64 13.39 14.53
N THR A 21 -17.98 12.30 14.93
CA THR A 21 -16.69 11.89 14.37
C THR A 21 -16.80 10.55 13.67
N VAL A 22 -16.41 10.55 12.40
CA VAL A 22 -16.30 9.34 11.58
C VAL A 22 -14.94 8.70 11.81
N SER A 23 -14.93 7.41 12.14
CA SER A 23 -13.72 6.58 12.23
C SER A 23 -13.74 5.47 11.17
N TYR A 24 -12.70 4.64 11.14
CA TYR A 24 -12.71 3.39 10.39
C TYR A 24 -13.87 2.48 10.83
N ARG A 25 -14.39 1.67 9.91
CA ARG A 25 -15.51 0.75 10.12
C ARG A 25 -15.06 -0.60 10.66
N THR A 26 -14.03 -1.19 10.05
CA THR A 26 -13.54 -2.51 10.42
C THR A 26 -12.31 -2.39 11.31
N GLU A 27 -11.17 -2.06 10.71
CA GLU A 27 -9.88 -1.95 11.39
C GLU A 27 -9.04 -0.81 10.79
N LEU A 28 -8.08 -0.36 11.59
CA LEU A 28 -7.14 0.69 11.19
C LEU A 28 -6.43 0.31 9.89
N LEU A 29 -6.53 1.18 8.89
CA LEU A 29 -5.90 1.03 7.57
C LEU A 29 -6.38 -0.20 6.77
N GLN A 30 -7.48 -0.85 7.17
CA GLN A 30 -8.03 -2.03 6.47
C GLN A 30 -9.34 -1.75 5.72
N ASP A 31 -9.98 -0.60 5.94
CA ASP A 31 -11.19 -0.26 5.19
C ASP A 31 -10.88 -0.05 3.70
N PRO A 32 -11.70 -0.60 2.79
CA PRO A 32 -11.58 -0.34 1.35
C PRO A 32 -11.68 1.16 1.05
N GLY A 33 -10.84 1.65 0.12
CA GLY A 33 -10.80 3.07 -0.23
C GLY A 33 -12.15 3.62 -0.72
N GLU A 34 -12.88 2.84 -1.53
CA GLU A 34 -14.22 3.21 -2.00
C GLU A 34 -15.21 3.39 -0.84
N GLU A 35 -15.12 2.55 0.18
CA GLU A 35 -16.01 2.63 1.34
C GLU A 35 -15.72 3.89 2.14
N LEU A 36 -14.45 4.25 2.32
CA LEU A 36 -14.08 5.54 2.93
C LEU A 36 -14.64 6.72 2.14
N VAL A 37 -14.59 6.68 0.81
CA VAL A 37 -15.17 7.71 -0.04
C VAL A 37 -16.68 7.79 0.12
N ARG A 38 -17.41 6.67 0.16
CA ARG A 38 -18.86 6.64 0.41
C ARG A 38 -19.21 7.25 1.77
N ILE A 39 -18.49 6.88 2.82
CA ILE A 39 -18.74 7.41 4.17
C ILE A 39 -18.54 8.92 4.20
N ILE A 40 -17.44 9.41 3.61
CA ILE A 40 -17.16 10.86 3.54
C ILE A 40 -18.24 11.56 2.72
N GLY A 41 -18.64 11.01 1.58
CA GLY A 41 -19.73 11.53 0.75
C GLY A 41 -21.02 11.67 1.53
N HIS A 42 -21.43 10.60 2.22
CA HIS A 42 -22.64 10.59 3.03
C HIS A 42 -22.60 11.61 4.16
N ALA A 43 -21.48 11.70 4.88
CA ALA A 43 -21.29 12.67 5.96
C ALA A 43 -21.38 14.14 5.47
N LEU A 44 -21.05 14.38 4.20
CA LEU A 44 -21.11 15.70 3.57
C LEU A 44 -22.43 15.95 2.81
N GLY A 45 -23.35 14.98 2.74
CA GLY A 45 -24.56 15.04 1.93
C GLY A 45 -24.28 15.07 0.41
N ARG A 46 -23.20 14.42 -0.02
CA ARG A 46 -22.68 14.40 -1.40
C ARG A 46 -22.55 12.98 -1.93
N ASP A 47 -23.56 12.14 -1.70
CA ASP A 47 -23.55 10.72 -2.07
C ASP A 47 -23.32 10.51 -3.59
N ASP A 48 -23.97 11.29 -4.44
CA ASP A 48 -23.82 11.20 -5.91
C ASP A 48 -22.40 11.52 -6.37
N GLU A 49 -21.76 12.53 -5.77
CA GLU A 49 -20.40 12.94 -6.12
C GLU A 49 -19.36 11.91 -5.64
N ALA A 50 -19.60 11.30 -4.48
CA ALA A 50 -18.79 10.20 -3.99
C ALA A 50 -18.88 8.98 -4.92
N GLN A 51 -20.07 8.62 -5.39
CA GLN A 51 -20.24 7.52 -6.34
C GLN A 51 -19.53 7.82 -7.67
N GLN A 52 -19.67 9.03 -8.21
CA GLN A 52 -18.96 9.43 -9.43
C GLN A 52 -17.43 9.37 -9.29
N LEU A 53 -16.90 9.68 -8.10
CA LEU A 53 -15.46 9.60 -7.85
C LEU A 53 -14.97 8.15 -7.81
N ILE A 54 -15.75 7.25 -7.20
CA ILE A 54 -15.48 5.81 -7.17
C ILE A 54 -15.47 5.26 -8.60
N ASP A 55 -16.54 5.50 -9.36
CA ASP A 55 -16.67 5.00 -10.73
C ASP A 55 -15.52 5.47 -11.63
N ARG A 56 -15.11 6.74 -11.49
CA ARG A 56 -13.97 7.29 -12.23
C ARG A 56 -12.65 6.63 -11.83
N SER A 57 -12.46 6.34 -10.55
CA SER A 57 -11.27 5.65 -10.05
C SER A 57 -11.18 4.24 -10.63
N SER A 58 -12.26 3.46 -10.52
CA SER A 58 -12.33 2.09 -11.05
C SER A 58 -12.12 2.05 -12.57
N ALA A 59 -12.69 3.01 -13.31
CA ALA A 59 -12.45 3.15 -14.74
C ALA A 59 -10.98 3.46 -15.07
N THR A 60 -10.32 4.31 -14.28
CA THR A 60 -8.90 4.64 -14.46
C THR A 60 -8.01 3.41 -14.27
N LEU A 61 -8.29 2.59 -13.26
CA LEU A 61 -7.55 1.35 -13.01
C LEU A 61 -7.75 0.34 -14.13
N ALA A 62 -8.99 0.15 -14.59
CA ALA A 62 -9.30 -0.74 -15.71
C ALA A 62 -8.63 -0.29 -17.03
N GLU A 63 -8.60 1.03 -17.29
CA GLU A 63 -7.89 1.59 -18.44
C GLU A 63 -6.37 1.40 -18.32
N PHE A 64 -5.80 1.58 -17.12
CA PHE A 64 -4.38 1.32 -16.87
C PHE A 64 -4.03 -0.14 -17.17
N ARG A 65 -4.79 -1.10 -16.62
CA ARG A 65 -4.59 -2.53 -16.87
C ARG A 65 -4.66 -2.87 -18.36
N THR A 66 -5.66 -2.34 -19.07
CA THR A 66 -5.81 -2.54 -20.52
C THR A 66 -4.61 -2.00 -21.31
N ARG A 67 -4.02 -0.88 -20.87
CA ARG A 67 -2.85 -0.27 -21.51
C ARG A 67 -1.53 -0.94 -21.14
N GLN A 68 -1.50 -1.75 -20.10
CA GLN A 68 -0.30 -2.41 -19.57
C GLN A 68 -0.52 -3.93 -19.43
N PRO A 69 -0.91 -4.64 -20.51
CA PRO A 69 -1.19 -6.08 -20.46
C PRO A 69 0.03 -6.91 -20.03
N GLU A 70 1.25 -6.37 -20.13
CA GLU A 70 2.48 -6.99 -19.64
C GLU A 70 2.57 -7.12 -18.11
N LEU A 71 1.72 -6.40 -17.36
CA LEU A 71 1.68 -6.47 -15.90
C LEU A 71 0.74 -7.57 -15.39
N ASP A 72 -0.15 -8.09 -16.23
CA ASP A 72 -1.08 -9.14 -15.83
C ASP A 72 -0.33 -10.41 -15.41
N GLY A 73 -0.52 -10.82 -14.16
CA GLY A 73 0.15 -11.97 -13.54
C GLY A 73 1.58 -11.69 -13.07
N ALA A 74 2.11 -10.47 -13.25
CA ALA A 74 3.43 -10.13 -12.74
C ALA A 74 3.39 -10.01 -11.20
N ARG A 75 4.42 -10.54 -10.54
CA ARG A 75 4.48 -10.57 -9.08
C ARG A 75 5.08 -9.27 -8.56
N TYR A 76 4.49 -8.69 -7.53
CA TYR A 76 4.98 -7.45 -6.95
C TYR A 76 5.41 -7.59 -5.49
N ALA A 77 6.32 -6.73 -5.07
CA ALA A 77 6.55 -6.40 -3.67
C ALA A 77 6.26 -4.92 -3.47
N PHE A 78 5.50 -4.57 -2.43
CA PHE A 78 5.20 -3.18 -2.09
C PHE A 78 5.55 -2.89 -0.63
N GLY A 79 6.18 -1.76 -0.37
CA GLY A 79 6.56 -1.39 0.98
C GLY A 79 7.29 -0.05 1.08
N GLN A 80 7.96 0.13 2.21
CA GLN A 80 8.77 1.31 2.49
C GLN A 80 10.07 0.93 3.21
N TYR A 81 11.11 1.71 3.00
CA TYR A 81 12.33 1.67 3.79
C TYR A 81 12.49 2.99 4.54
N VAL A 82 12.54 2.89 5.87
CA VAL A 82 12.57 4.05 6.77
C VAL A 82 13.37 3.69 8.02
N GLN A 83 14.27 4.58 8.44
CA GLN A 83 15.08 4.42 9.66
C GLN A 83 15.83 3.07 9.75
N GLY A 84 16.31 2.54 8.62
CA GLY A 84 17.03 1.26 8.60
C GLY A 84 16.15 0.01 8.55
N GLY A 85 14.83 0.15 8.63
CA GLY A 85 13.88 -0.96 8.53
C GLY A 85 13.17 -1.02 7.18
N THR A 86 13.02 -2.22 6.63
CA THR A 86 12.15 -2.50 5.48
C THR A 86 10.81 -3.00 5.98
N TYR A 87 9.72 -2.37 5.54
CA TYR A 87 8.36 -2.75 5.88
C TYR A 87 7.60 -3.09 4.61
N LEU A 88 7.12 -4.33 4.49
CA LEU A 88 6.36 -4.78 3.32
C LEU A 88 4.89 -4.95 3.66
N VAL A 89 4.01 -4.69 2.70
CA VAL A 89 2.61 -5.11 2.74
C VAL A 89 2.56 -6.59 2.38
N VAL A 90 1.97 -7.39 3.27
CA VAL A 90 2.00 -8.85 3.17
C VAL A 90 0.62 -9.50 3.29
N SER A 91 -0.39 -8.79 3.81
CA SER A 91 -1.71 -9.37 4.04
C SER A 91 -2.54 -9.47 2.76
N PRO A 92 -2.89 -10.67 2.29
CA PRO A 92 -3.87 -10.83 1.21
C PRO A 92 -5.22 -10.22 1.61
N GLY A 93 -5.91 -9.60 0.65
CA GLY A 93 -7.22 -8.97 0.88
C GLY A 93 -7.18 -7.60 1.57
N SER A 94 -6.00 -7.09 1.93
CA SER A 94 -5.87 -5.70 2.37
C SER A 94 -6.18 -4.72 1.22
N PRO A 95 -6.61 -3.47 1.51
CA PRO A 95 -6.93 -2.48 0.48
C PRO A 95 -5.78 -2.26 -0.52
N VAL A 96 -4.54 -2.33 -0.06
CA VAL A 96 -3.35 -2.20 -0.92
C VAL A 96 -3.21 -3.41 -1.85
N THR A 97 -3.38 -4.64 -1.33
CA THR A 97 -3.32 -5.84 -2.20
C THR A 97 -4.47 -5.90 -3.20
N ALA A 98 -5.66 -5.40 -2.83
CA ALA A 98 -6.79 -5.29 -3.74
C ALA A 98 -6.47 -4.32 -4.89
N LEU A 99 -5.91 -3.14 -4.59
CA LEU A 99 -5.49 -2.17 -5.60
C LEU A 99 -4.51 -2.76 -6.63
N PHE A 100 -3.50 -3.49 -6.16
CA PHE A 100 -2.55 -4.15 -7.06
C PHE A 100 -3.22 -5.27 -7.89
N GLY A 101 -4.16 -6.00 -7.30
CA GLY A 101 -4.97 -6.99 -8.01
C GLY A 101 -5.86 -6.37 -9.10
N ASP A 102 -6.44 -5.20 -8.86
CA ASP A 102 -7.27 -4.48 -9.85
C ASP A 102 -6.49 -4.14 -11.12
N ILE A 103 -5.19 -3.88 -10.99
CA ILE A 103 -4.27 -3.62 -12.12
C ILE A 103 -3.55 -4.88 -12.63
N GLY A 104 -3.96 -6.07 -12.17
CA GLY A 104 -3.49 -7.36 -12.68
C GLY A 104 -2.24 -7.92 -12.01
N LEU A 105 -1.69 -7.26 -11.00
CA LEU A 105 -0.50 -7.71 -10.28
C LEU A 105 -0.85 -8.72 -9.18
N GLU A 106 0.06 -9.66 -8.93
CA GLU A 106 -0.13 -10.73 -7.95
C GLU A 106 0.81 -10.61 -6.76
N LEU A 107 0.30 -10.83 -5.54
CA LEU A 107 1.12 -10.92 -4.34
C LEU A 107 1.77 -12.32 -4.28
N PRO A 108 3.11 -12.43 -4.35
CA PRO A 108 3.77 -13.73 -4.38
C PRO A 108 3.67 -14.45 -3.03
N ALA A 109 3.51 -15.78 -3.08
CA ALA A 109 3.31 -16.61 -1.88
C ALA A 109 4.40 -16.43 -0.78
N PRO A 110 5.70 -16.27 -1.10
CA PRO A 110 6.71 -16.02 -0.07
C PRO A 110 6.50 -14.72 0.71
N ILE A 111 5.96 -13.67 0.06
CA ILE A 111 5.62 -12.41 0.73
C ILE A 111 4.30 -12.56 1.50
N ALA A 112 3.29 -13.17 0.87
CA ALA A 112 1.99 -13.42 1.50
C ALA A 112 2.06 -14.33 2.74
N GLY A 113 3.07 -15.20 2.83
CA GLY A 113 3.30 -16.10 3.96
C GLY A 113 4.03 -15.46 5.14
N LEU A 114 4.50 -14.21 5.03
CA LEU A 114 5.13 -13.51 6.14
C LEU A 114 4.09 -13.16 7.23
N PRO A 115 4.49 -13.14 8.51
CA PRO A 115 3.56 -12.82 9.59
C PRO A 115 3.07 -11.37 9.47
N VAL A 116 1.76 -11.18 9.42
CA VAL A 116 1.16 -9.85 9.48
C VAL A 116 1.36 -9.29 10.89
N GLN A 117 1.95 -8.09 10.99
CA GLN A 117 2.14 -7.40 12.26
C GLN A 117 1.07 -6.32 12.45
N GLN A 118 1.25 -5.16 11.82
CA GLN A 118 0.34 -4.01 11.96
C GLN A 118 -0.08 -3.51 10.59
N ALA A 119 -1.36 -3.15 10.45
CA ALA A 119 -1.91 -2.52 9.25
C ALA A 119 -1.54 -3.26 7.94
N ALA A 120 -1.72 -4.58 7.90
CA ALA A 120 -1.35 -5.44 6.78
C ALA A 120 0.15 -5.52 6.43
N THR A 121 1.03 -4.95 7.26
CA THR A 121 2.48 -4.92 7.03
C THR A 121 3.27 -5.80 7.98
N THR A 122 4.50 -6.13 7.57
CA THR A 122 5.53 -6.72 8.43
C THR A 122 6.85 -5.97 8.25
N GLN A 123 7.62 -5.85 9.32
CA GLN A 123 9.04 -5.51 9.20
C GLN A 123 9.80 -6.76 8.73
N VAL A 124 10.65 -6.59 7.72
CA VAL A 124 11.53 -7.63 7.20
C VAL A 124 12.96 -7.31 7.63
N ALA A 125 13.59 -8.25 8.34
CA ALA A 125 14.98 -8.15 8.74
C ALA A 125 15.90 -8.18 7.51
N ALA A 126 17.08 -7.54 7.61
CA ALA A 126 17.98 -7.36 6.47
C ALA A 126 18.41 -8.70 5.84
N GLU A 127 18.62 -9.73 6.65
CA GLU A 127 18.97 -11.10 6.26
C GLU A 127 17.85 -11.84 5.52
N ASN A 128 16.60 -11.39 5.64
CA ASN A 128 15.43 -11.99 5.01
C ASN A 128 14.98 -11.25 3.74
N LEU A 129 15.72 -10.21 3.31
CA LEU A 129 15.37 -9.44 2.11
C LEU A 129 15.51 -10.21 0.80
N GLY A 130 16.09 -11.41 0.82
CA GLY A 130 16.01 -12.34 -0.30
C GLY A 130 14.57 -12.69 -0.70
N VAL A 131 13.58 -12.45 0.17
CA VAL A 131 12.15 -12.60 -0.19
C VAL A 131 11.73 -11.70 -1.36
N LEU A 132 12.43 -10.58 -1.61
CA LEU A 132 12.16 -9.67 -2.73
C LEU A 132 12.40 -10.33 -4.09
N ASP A 133 13.23 -11.37 -4.17
CA ASP A 133 13.47 -12.13 -5.41
C ASP A 133 12.24 -12.96 -5.84
N SER A 134 11.25 -13.10 -4.95
CA SER A 134 9.97 -13.70 -5.31
C SER A 134 9.04 -12.77 -6.10
N ALA A 135 9.40 -11.49 -6.22
CA ALA A 135 8.69 -10.50 -7.03
C ALA A 135 9.42 -10.22 -8.35
N ASP A 136 8.67 -9.84 -9.37
CA ASP A 136 9.19 -9.37 -10.65
C ASP A 136 9.39 -7.84 -10.61
N ILE A 137 8.59 -7.13 -9.80
CA ILE A 137 8.63 -5.67 -9.63
C ILE A 137 8.62 -5.31 -8.14
N VAL A 138 9.52 -4.41 -7.72
CA VAL A 138 9.57 -3.93 -6.33
C VAL A 138 9.24 -2.44 -6.28
N PHE A 139 8.13 -2.11 -5.62
CA PHE A 139 7.71 -0.76 -5.31
C PHE A 139 8.08 -0.42 -3.87
N LEU A 140 9.13 0.37 -3.69
CA LEU A 140 9.60 0.75 -2.36
C LEU A 140 9.61 2.27 -2.18
N GLY A 141 8.80 2.73 -1.24
CA GLY A 141 8.82 4.12 -0.76
C GLY A 141 10.06 4.38 0.09
N VAL A 142 10.71 5.52 -0.12
CA VAL A 142 11.85 5.98 0.67
C VAL A 142 11.63 7.44 1.05
N GLY A 143 11.94 7.80 2.30
CA GLY A 143 11.73 9.16 2.80
C GLY A 143 12.80 10.16 2.35
N ALA A 144 14.01 9.69 2.08
CA ALA A 144 15.15 10.50 1.67
C ALA A 144 16.09 9.74 0.71
N ASP A 145 16.90 10.47 -0.05
CA ASP A 145 17.91 9.87 -0.94
C ASP A 145 18.98 9.08 -0.18
N SER A 146 19.27 9.46 1.06
CA SER A 146 20.15 8.70 1.96
C SER A 146 19.56 7.33 2.27
N ASP A 147 18.26 7.25 2.52
CA ASP A 147 17.55 6.00 2.79
C ASP A 147 17.54 5.11 1.56
N ARG A 148 17.33 5.69 0.39
CA ARG A 148 17.47 4.97 -0.89
C ARG A 148 18.85 4.37 -1.06
N THR A 149 19.90 5.17 -0.81
CA THR A 149 21.29 4.71 -0.94
C THR A 149 21.59 3.59 0.05
N ALA A 150 21.13 3.73 1.29
CA ALA A 150 21.30 2.72 2.32
C ALA A 150 20.58 1.41 1.96
N PHE A 151 19.33 1.47 1.49
CA PHE A 151 18.57 0.30 1.05
C PHE A 151 19.26 -0.42 -0.11
N LEU A 152 19.65 0.30 -1.17
CA LEU A 152 20.31 -0.28 -2.34
C LEU A 152 21.70 -0.83 -2.05
N SER A 153 22.35 -0.40 -0.96
CA SER A 153 23.67 -0.87 -0.54
C SER A 153 23.60 -2.16 0.28
N GLN A 154 22.41 -2.65 0.63
CA GLN A 154 22.26 -3.90 1.36
C GLN A 154 22.61 -5.08 0.44
N PRO A 155 23.43 -6.07 0.89
CA PRO A 155 23.94 -7.12 0.01
C PRO A 155 22.85 -7.92 -0.72
N LEU A 156 21.77 -8.30 -0.03
CA LEU A 156 20.66 -9.05 -0.63
C LEU A 156 19.83 -8.21 -1.59
N VAL A 157 19.74 -6.90 -1.36
CA VAL A 157 19.04 -5.96 -2.24
C VAL A 157 19.86 -5.69 -3.50
N ALA A 158 21.17 -5.48 -3.35
CA ALA A 158 22.08 -5.25 -4.47
C ALA A 158 22.20 -6.48 -5.39
N ALA A 159 22.09 -7.69 -4.82
CA ALA A 159 22.07 -8.94 -5.57
C ALA A 159 20.71 -9.24 -6.22
N SER A 160 19.63 -8.59 -5.79
CA SER A 160 18.27 -8.85 -6.24
C SER A 160 18.04 -8.32 -7.66
N ALA A 161 17.71 -9.23 -8.58
CA ALA A 161 17.42 -8.89 -9.98
C ALA A 161 16.28 -7.87 -10.18
N PRO A 162 15.11 -7.99 -9.51
CA PRO A 162 14.03 -7.03 -9.67
C PRO A 162 14.35 -5.63 -9.10
N VAL A 163 15.23 -5.55 -8.09
CA VAL A 163 15.67 -4.26 -7.54
C VAL A 163 16.79 -3.63 -8.38
N ALA A 164 17.69 -4.45 -8.93
CA ALA A 164 18.79 -3.98 -9.78
C ALA A 164 18.30 -3.42 -11.12
N ARG A 165 17.19 -3.94 -11.67
CA ARG A 165 16.52 -3.38 -12.86
C ARG A 165 15.85 -2.06 -12.48
N ARG A 166 16.61 -0.97 -12.58
CA ARG A 166 16.12 0.39 -12.35
C ARG A 166 15.08 0.80 -13.41
N SER A 167 13.82 0.42 -13.24
CA SER A 167 12.71 1.16 -13.83
C SER A 167 12.49 2.39 -12.96
N SER A 168 13.04 3.53 -13.39
CA SER A 168 12.67 4.81 -12.81
C SER A 168 11.16 4.98 -12.97
N CYS A 169 10.41 4.93 -11.88
CA CYS A 169 9.07 5.49 -11.85
C CYS A 169 9.28 6.96 -11.48
N PRO A 170 9.36 7.90 -12.46
CA PRO A 170 9.46 9.30 -12.12
C PRO A 170 8.16 9.69 -11.40
N CYS A 171 8.26 10.04 -10.13
CA CYS A 171 7.25 10.85 -9.48
C CYS A 171 7.23 12.18 -10.26
N ARG A 172 6.18 12.40 -11.05
CA ARG A 172 5.95 13.65 -11.77
C ARG A 172 4.65 14.26 -11.32
#